data_AF-A0A0B7FQJ5-F1
#
_entry.id   AF-A0A0B7FQJ5-F1
#
_cell.length_a   1.000
_cell.length_b   1.000
_cell.length_c   1.000
_cell.angle_alpha   90.00
_cell.angle_beta   90.00
_cell.angle_gamma   90.00
#
_symmetry.space_group_name_H-M   'P 1'
#
loop_
_entity.id
_entity.type
_entity.pdbx_description
1 polymer ?
#
loop_
_entity_poly.entity_id
_entity_poly.type
_entity_poly.pdbx_seq_one_letter_code
_entity_poly.pdbx_strand_id
1 'polypeptide(L)'
;MSDEQQPLLGPVHTLGEDAGQVISHSTDQNSHHKQTKPTPLPKKQIFILLLMQLSEPIAYSVIYPFIARLVNETGVTGGDESKVGYYAGLIESIFFLTESLLTLQYGRVSDRIGRRPVLMFGLFGQAVSIFSVGLSKKYWQLVFSRALSGALNGNTGVAKSMVVELTDETNQAQAFSFIPIVWSMGSTLGPFLGGTLSHPAKLLPSVFDTPFWHKYPYFLPCLVAAIYAAGVFVFGALFLKETHTVDTGHGVNEAAESNEHRAKPKGSVPVRSVLTRRARIAIANYAALAFTDIAYLALLPVMFAVSVKGGGLGFNPRSIGLILGLQGITTGFVQVCLFAPLHRRFGSKKILVTGYFAIFC
;
A
#
# COMPACT_ATOMS: atom_id res chain seq x y z
N MET A 1 18.18 40.31 -9.38
CA MET A 1 18.67 39.18 -10.18
C MET A 1 17.43 38.42 -10.63
N SER A 2 16.68 38.98 -11.60
CA SER A 2 16.86 38.77 -13.06
C SER A 2 16.30 37.39 -13.41
N ASP A 3 15.36 37.18 -14.32
CA ASP A 3 14.88 37.94 -15.48
C ASP A 3 13.52 37.36 -15.93
N GLU A 4 12.98 37.94 -17.00
CA GLU A 4 11.86 37.51 -17.84
C GLU A 4 10.45 38.01 -17.49
N GLN A 5 10.15 39.20 -18.01
CA GLN A 5 8.93 39.42 -18.78
C GLN A 5 9.13 40.57 -19.80
N GLN A 6 9.27 40.21 -21.08
CA GLN A 6 9.04 41.11 -22.21
C GLN A 6 8.36 40.32 -23.34
N PRO A 7 7.23 40.79 -23.89
CA PRO A 7 6.73 40.36 -25.18
C PRO A 7 7.31 41.24 -26.30
N LEU A 8 7.79 40.59 -27.37
CA LEU A 8 8.18 41.20 -28.63
C LEU A 8 6.94 41.69 -29.40
N LEU A 9 6.72 43.00 -29.43
CA LEU A 9 5.87 43.63 -30.43
C LEU A 9 6.69 44.70 -31.15
N GLY A 10 6.90 44.49 -32.46
CA GLY A 10 7.48 45.48 -33.37
C GLY A 10 6.50 46.64 -33.63
N PRO A 11 6.98 47.74 -34.22
CA PRO A 11 6.25 49.00 -34.29
C PRO A 11 5.03 48.93 -35.21
N VAL A 12 3.93 49.51 -34.70
CA VAL A 12 2.69 49.80 -35.42
C VAL A 12 2.97 50.88 -36.46
N HIS A 13 2.83 50.54 -37.74
CA HIS A 13 2.58 51.52 -38.80
C HIS A 13 1.15 51.33 -39.32
N THR A 14 0.51 52.47 -39.50
CA THR A 14 -0.91 52.74 -39.68
C THR A 14 -1.46 52.37 -41.06
N LEU A 15 -2.59 51.66 -41.02
CA LEU A 15 -3.84 51.85 -41.78
C LEU A 15 -3.78 52.01 -43.31
N GLY A 16 -4.37 51.03 -43.99
CA GLY A 16 -4.92 51.14 -45.34
C GLY A 16 -5.98 50.05 -45.53
N GLU A 17 -7.23 50.48 -45.64
CA GLU A 17 -8.45 49.74 -45.96
C GLU A 17 -8.24 48.50 -46.85
N ASP A 18 -8.33 47.28 -46.29
CA ASP A 18 -8.71 46.05 -47.03
C ASP A 18 -8.89 44.79 -46.14
N ALA A 19 -9.09 44.95 -44.82
CA ALA A 19 -9.24 43.82 -43.89
C ALA A 19 -10.70 43.55 -43.46
N GLY A 20 -11.69 44.11 -44.16
CA GLY A 20 -13.10 43.99 -43.82
C GLY A 20 -13.78 42.68 -44.26
N GLN A 21 -13.12 41.86 -45.09
CA GLN A 21 -13.75 40.68 -45.70
C GLN A 21 -13.12 39.34 -45.31
N VAL A 22 -12.05 39.34 -44.50
CA VAL A 22 -11.36 38.11 -44.06
C VAL A 22 -11.67 37.74 -42.58
N ILE A 23 -12.33 38.63 -41.84
CA ILE A 23 -12.58 38.46 -40.38
C ILE A 23 -13.95 37.82 -40.07
N SER A 24 -14.77 37.48 -41.08
CA SER A 24 -16.05 36.78 -40.85
C SER A 24 -15.97 35.26 -40.87
N HIS A 25 -14.80 34.65 -41.11
CA HIS A 25 -14.66 33.19 -41.27
C HIS A 25 -13.85 32.46 -40.18
N SER A 26 -13.44 33.12 -39.11
CA SER A 26 -12.55 32.54 -38.09
C SER A 26 -13.09 32.54 -36.65
N THR A 27 -14.37 32.85 -36.44
CA THR A 27 -14.97 32.91 -35.08
C THR A 27 -15.85 31.70 -34.74
N ASP A 28 -15.76 30.60 -35.49
CA ASP A 28 -16.55 29.37 -35.24
C ASP A 28 -15.69 28.11 -35.05
N GLN A 29 -14.51 28.24 -34.44
CA GLN A 29 -13.94 27.11 -33.70
C GLN A 29 -14.46 27.16 -32.27
N ASN A 30 -15.75 26.83 -32.18
CA ASN A 30 -16.37 26.35 -30.97
C ASN A 30 -15.49 25.20 -30.45
N SER A 31 -14.74 25.49 -29.39
CA SER A 31 -13.94 24.52 -28.66
C SER A 31 -14.91 23.56 -27.97
N HIS A 32 -15.41 22.61 -28.75
CA HIS A 32 -15.97 21.39 -28.24
C HIS A 32 -14.84 20.68 -27.48
N HIS A 33 -14.64 21.03 -26.22
CA HIS A 33 -14.25 20.07 -25.20
C HIS A 33 -15.31 18.96 -25.32
N LYS A 34 -15.04 17.96 -26.15
CA LYS A 34 -15.76 16.69 -26.13
C LYS A 34 -15.65 16.24 -24.68
N GLN A 35 -16.72 16.44 -23.91
CA GLN A 35 -16.88 15.78 -22.63
C GLN A 35 -16.85 14.30 -22.96
N THR A 36 -15.67 13.70 -22.79
CA THR A 36 -15.46 12.28 -22.98
C THR A 36 -16.41 11.59 -22.00
N LYS A 37 -17.38 10.85 -22.54
CA LYS A 37 -18.32 10.09 -21.71
C LYS A 37 -17.49 9.21 -20.77
N PRO A 38 -17.78 9.20 -19.45
CA PRO A 38 -16.97 8.44 -18.50
C PRO A 38 -16.97 6.96 -18.89
N THR A 39 -15.80 6.37 -19.07
CA THR A 39 -15.68 4.93 -19.35
C THR A 39 -16.07 4.16 -18.09
N PRO A 40 -16.94 3.14 -18.18
CA PRO A 40 -17.30 2.36 -17.01
C PRO A 40 -16.10 1.58 -16.46
N LEU A 41 -15.92 1.61 -15.14
CA LEU A 41 -14.87 0.85 -14.47
C LEU A 41 -14.99 -0.66 -14.75
N PRO A 42 -13.88 -1.38 -14.95
CA PRO A 42 -13.87 -2.84 -15.01
C PRO A 42 -14.06 -3.44 -13.60
N LYS A 43 -15.29 -3.32 -13.07
CA LYS A 43 -15.67 -3.64 -11.68
C LYS A 43 -15.17 -5.00 -11.22
N LYS A 44 -15.23 -6.03 -12.08
CA LYS A 44 -14.80 -7.39 -11.74
C LYS A 44 -13.30 -7.47 -11.44
N GLN A 45 -12.45 -6.91 -12.29
CA GLN A 45 -10.99 -6.97 -12.12
C GLN A 45 -10.53 -6.07 -10.97
N ILE A 46 -11.10 -4.86 -10.84
CA ILE A 46 -10.81 -3.98 -9.70
C ILE A 46 -11.23 -4.64 -8.38
N PHE A 47 -12.41 -5.26 -8.31
CA PHE A 47 -12.85 -5.95 -7.09
C PHE A 47 -11.90 -7.09 -6.69
N ILE A 48 -11.44 -7.90 -7.66
CA ILE A 48 -10.45 -8.96 -7.41
C ILE A 48 -9.15 -8.35 -6.86
N LEU A 49 -8.64 -7.28 -7.48
CA LEU A 49 -7.43 -6.59 -7.02
C LEU A 49 -7.57 -6.02 -5.61
N LEU A 50 -8.75 -5.47 -5.27
CA LEU A 50 -9.02 -4.94 -3.93
C LEU A 50 -9.06 -6.07 -2.88
N LEU A 51 -9.67 -7.22 -3.18
CA LEU A 51 -9.64 -8.39 -2.29
C LEU A 51 -8.22 -8.89 -2.05
N MET A 52 -7.42 -8.97 -3.11
CA MET A 52 -6.02 -9.36 -3.03
C MET A 52 -5.20 -8.36 -2.21
N GLN A 53 -5.36 -7.06 -2.46
CA GLN A 53 -4.70 -6.00 -1.70
C GLN A 53 -5.12 -5.97 -0.23
N LEU A 54 -6.32 -6.45 0.13
CA LEU A 54 -6.76 -6.51 1.53
C LEU A 54 -5.92 -7.50 2.36
N SER A 55 -5.31 -8.50 1.74
CA SER A 55 -4.53 -9.51 2.47
C SER A 55 -3.29 -8.93 3.14
N GLU A 56 -2.63 -7.97 2.47
CA GLU A 56 -1.39 -7.32 2.88
C GLU A 56 -1.50 -6.61 4.24
N PRO A 57 -2.40 -5.60 4.41
CA PRO A 57 -2.58 -4.95 5.70
C PRO A 57 -3.06 -5.90 6.80
N ILE A 58 -3.84 -6.95 6.49
CA ILE A 58 -4.24 -7.96 7.48
C ILE A 58 -3.01 -8.72 7.99
N ALA A 59 -2.22 -9.31 7.09
CA ALA A 59 -1.07 -10.13 7.46
C ALA A 59 0.03 -9.33 8.16
N TYR A 60 0.22 -8.07 7.77
CA TYR A 60 1.15 -7.15 8.41
C TYR A 60 0.71 -6.80 9.84
N SER A 61 -0.52 -6.33 10.02
CA SER A 61 -0.97 -5.74 11.29
C SER A 61 -1.47 -6.76 12.32
N VAL A 62 -1.68 -8.03 11.93
CA VAL A 62 -2.18 -9.08 12.84
C VAL A 62 -1.30 -9.31 14.06
N ILE A 63 0.00 -9.00 13.99
CA ILE A 63 0.92 -9.26 15.09
C ILE A 63 0.87 -8.20 16.22
N TYR A 64 0.41 -6.98 15.92
CA TYR A 64 0.56 -5.85 16.84
C TYR A 64 0.00 -6.10 18.24
N PRO A 65 -1.16 -6.75 18.40
CA PRO A 65 -1.71 -7.01 19.72
C PRO A 65 -0.86 -7.93 20.59
N PHE A 66 0.01 -8.75 19.99
CA PHE A 66 0.75 -9.78 20.70
C PHE A 66 2.26 -9.75 20.51
N ILE A 67 2.82 -8.87 19.68
CA ILE A 67 4.26 -8.81 19.38
C ILE A 67 5.12 -8.76 20.65
N ALA A 68 4.76 -7.89 21.59
CA ALA A 68 5.53 -7.70 22.82
C ALA A 68 5.58 -8.98 23.67
N ARG A 69 4.45 -9.67 23.82
CA ARG A 69 4.38 -10.93 24.56
C ARG A 69 5.08 -12.05 23.83
N LEU A 70 4.89 -12.17 22.52
CA LEU A 70 5.58 -13.17 21.71
C LEU A 70 7.10 -13.01 21.82
N VAL A 71 7.61 -11.78 21.72
CA VAL A 71 9.05 -11.49 21.90
C VAL A 71 9.52 -11.89 23.29
N ASN A 72 8.78 -11.53 24.35
CA ASN A 72 9.14 -11.89 25.71
C ASN A 72 9.14 -13.43 25.93
N GLU A 73 8.14 -14.14 25.39
CA GLU A 73 8.02 -15.60 25.48
C GLU A 73 9.10 -16.35 24.70
N THR A 74 9.76 -15.72 23.72
CA THR A 74 10.92 -16.32 23.06
C THR A 74 12.14 -16.47 23.98
N GLY A 75 12.17 -15.73 25.10
CA GLY A 75 13.25 -15.70 26.08
C GLY A 75 14.44 -14.79 25.71
N VAL A 76 14.40 -14.10 24.55
CA VAL A 76 15.52 -13.23 24.09
C VAL A 76 15.79 -12.06 25.04
N THR A 77 14.76 -11.62 25.77
CA THR A 77 14.85 -10.52 26.73
C THR A 77 15.49 -10.94 28.06
N GLY A 78 15.61 -12.24 28.33
CA GLY A 78 16.06 -12.76 29.62
C GLY A 78 15.14 -12.38 30.79
N GLY A 79 13.87 -12.05 30.51
CA GLY A 79 12.90 -11.56 31.49
C GLY A 79 12.94 -10.04 31.73
N ASP A 80 13.82 -9.31 31.03
CA ASP A 80 13.92 -7.86 31.13
C ASP A 80 12.91 -7.18 30.19
N GLU A 81 11.83 -6.65 30.75
CA GLU A 81 10.77 -5.98 29.99
C GLU A 81 11.25 -4.72 29.25
N SER A 82 12.30 -4.06 29.72
CA SER A 82 12.84 -2.85 29.06
C SER A 82 13.37 -3.14 27.65
N LYS A 83 13.78 -4.39 27.39
CA LYS A 83 14.30 -4.84 26.09
C LYS A 83 13.20 -5.26 25.12
N VAL A 84 11.97 -5.46 25.59
CA VAL A 84 10.85 -5.93 24.75
C VAL A 84 10.62 -4.97 23.58
N GLY A 85 10.63 -3.67 23.84
CA GLY A 85 10.45 -2.66 22.79
C GLY A 85 11.55 -2.67 21.74
N TYR A 86 12.81 -2.85 22.14
CA TYR A 86 13.94 -2.95 21.22
C TYR A 86 13.81 -4.15 20.27
N TYR A 87 13.54 -5.35 20.82
CA TYR A 87 13.40 -6.56 20.03
C TYR A 87 12.11 -6.58 19.19
N ALA A 88 10.99 -6.07 19.71
CA ALA A 88 9.76 -5.91 18.94
C ALA A 88 9.96 -4.93 17.77
N GLY A 89 10.63 -3.81 18.01
CA GLY A 89 10.98 -2.84 16.97
C GLY A 89 11.90 -3.44 15.90
N LEU A 90 12.85 -4.30 16.28
CA LEU A 90 13.73 -4.98 15.31
C LEU A 90 12.95 -5.95 14.41
N ILE A 91 11.93 -6.63 14.93
CA ILE A 91 11.03 -7.49 14.15
C ILE A 91 10.25 -6.71 13.08
N GLU A 92 9.74 -5.53 13.42
CA GLU A 92 9.08 -4.65 12.44
C GLU A 92 10.10 -4.04 11.46
N SER A 93 11.28 -3.66 11.95
CA SER A 93 12.33 -3.05 11.12
C SER A 93 12.84 -4.01 10.04
N ILE A 94 13.05 -5.29 10.36
CA ILE A 94 13.54 -6.26 9.37
C ILE A 94 12.51 -6.53 8.26
N PHE A 95 11.22 -6.49 8.59
CA PHE A 95 10.13 -6.56 7.62
C PHE A 95 10.22 -5.40 6.62
N PHE A 96 10.22 -4.15 7.10
CA PHE A 96 10.29 -2.98 6.23
C PHE A 96 11.62 -2.84 5.48
N LEU A 97 12.74 -3.25 6.10
CA LEU A 97 14.04 -3.25 5.44
C LEU A 97 14.05 -4.20 4.24
N THR A 98 13.59 -5.44 4.43
CA THR A 98 13.55 -6.44 3.35
C THR A 98 12.56 -6.05 2.26
N GLU A 99 11.40 -5.52 2.63
CA GLU A 99 10.41 -4.99 1.69
C GLU A 99 10.98 -3.82 0.88
N SER A 100 11.61 -2.82 1.53
CA SER A 100 12.22 -1.68 0.84
C SER A 100 13.32 -2.10 -0.14
N LEU A 101 14.07 -3.16 0.18
CA LEU A 101 15.14 -3.67 -0.68
C LEU A 101 14.62 -4.37 -1.93
N LEU A 102 13.40 -4.93 -1.89
CA LEU A 102 12.85 -5.79 -2.95
C LEU A 102 11.65 -5.16 -3.69
N THR A 103 10.98 -4.16 -3.14
CA THR A 103 9.77 -3.56 -3.72
C THR A 103 9.98 -3.03 -5.15
N LEU A 104 11.14 -2.41 -5.43
CA LEU A 104 11.47 -1.92 -6.78
C LEU A 104 11.76 -3.06 -7.76
N GLN A 105 12.23 -4.19 -7.25
CA GLN A 105 12.54 -5.39 -8.02
C GLN A 105 11.24 -6.06 -8.45
N TYR A 106 10.23 -6.12 -7.58
CA TYR A 106 8.89 -6.59 -7.95
C TYR A 106 8.30 -5.78 -9.11
N GLY A 107 8.41 -4.45 -9.07
CA GLY A 107 8.01 -3.59 -10.18
C GLY A 107 8.71 -3.98 -11.48
N ARG A 108 10.04 -4.02 -11.48
CA ARG A 108 10.86 -4.38 -12.66
C ARG A 108 10.61 -5.79 -13.18
N VAL A 109 10.42 -6.77 -12.29
CA VAL A 109 10.13 -8.14 -12.67
C VAL A 109 8.73 -8.20 -13.30
N SER A 110 7.75 -7.49 -12.74
CA SER A 110 6.39 -7.46 -13.28
C SER A 110 6.29 -6.79 -14.65
N ASP A 111 7.16 -5.82 -14.95
CA ASP A 111 7.29 -5.25 -16.31
C ASP A 111 7.87 -6.27 -17.31
N ARG A 112 8.60 -7.30 -16.86
CA ARG A 112 9.24 -8.30 -17.74
C ARG A 112 8.40 -9.54 -17.94
N ILE A 113 7.85 -10.10 -16.86
CA ILE A 113 7.14 -11.40 -16.90
C ILE A 113 5.61 -11.24 -16.85
N GLY A 114 5.10 -10.02 -16.67
CA GLY A 114 3.67 -9.74 -16.49
C GLY A 114 3.31 -9.42 -15.04
N ARG A 115 2.18 -8.72 -14.84
CA ARG A 115 1.69 -8.30 -13.52
C ARG A 115 1.12 -9.46 -12.73
N ARG A 116 0.31 -10.31 -13.38
CA ARG A 116 -0.39 -11.42 -12.74
C ARG A 116 0.56 -12.42 -12.08
N PRO A 117 1.60 -12.98 -12.74
CA PRO A 117 2.46 -13.98 -12.11
C PRO A 117 3.22 -13.43 -10.91
N VAL A 118 3.67 -12.16 -10.97
CA VAL A 118 4.36 -11.52 -9.85
C VAL A 118 3.44 -11.32 -8.65
N LEU A 119 2.21 -10.85 -8.90
CA LEU A 119 1.22 -10.65 -7.85
C LEU A 119 0.81 -11.98 -7.19
N MET A 120 0.67 -13.04 -7.98
CA MET A 120 0.40 -14.40 -7.49
C MET A 120 1.56 -14.92 -6.63
N PHE A 121 2.80 -14.73 -7.07
CA PHE A 121 3.99 -15.15 -6.32
C PHE A 121 4.08 -14.46 -4.95
N GLY A 122 3.85 -13.15 -4.91
CA GLY A 122 3.87 -12.41 -3.64
C GLY A 122 2.77 -12.86 -2.68
N LEU A 123 1.54 -13.08 -3.16
CA LEU A 123 0.45 -13.59 -2.30
C LEU A 123 0.72 -14.98 -1.73
N PHE A 124 1.26 -15.88 -2.56
CA PHE A 124 1.68 -17.20 -2.09
C PHE A 124 2.77 -17.08 -1.02
N GLY A 125 3.80 -16.28 -1.30
CA GLY A 125 4.89 -16.03 -0.37
C GLY A 125 4.42 -15.42 0.95
N GLN A 126 3.47 -14.49 0.89
CA GLN A 126 2.83 -13.89 2.05
C GLN A 126 2.07 -14.93 2.89
N ALA A 127 1.28 -15.81 2.26
CA ALA A 127 0.57 -16.88 2.96
C ALA A 127 1.52 -17.84 3.69
N VAL A 128 2.62 -18.23 3.05
CA VAL A 128 3.67 -19.08 3.66
C VAL A 128 4.38 -18.36 4.81
N SER A 129 4.68 -17.07 4.63
CA SER A 129 5.43 -16.30 5.61
C SER A 129 4.62 -16.04 6.87
N ILE A 130 3.34 -15.65 6.74
CA ILE A 130 2.48 -15.41 7.90
C ILE A 130 2.16 -16.71 8.66
N PHE A 131 1.99 -17.83 7.93
CA PHE A 131 1.89 -19.15 8.55
C PHE A 131 3.14 -19.49 9.37
N SER A 132 4.33 -19.17 8.84
CA SER A 132 5.62 -19.39 9.51
C SER A 132 5.79 -18.51 10.75
N VAL A 133 5.28 -17.27 10.74
CA VAL A 133 5.24 -16.40 11.94
C VAL A 133 4.45 -17.07 13.06
N GLY A 134 3.28 -17.65 12.76
CA GLY A 134 2.44 -18.35 13.75
C GLY A 134 3.12 -19.57 14.39
N LEU A 135 4.09 -20.19 13.70
CA LEU A 135 4.88 -21.33 14.19
C LEU A 135 6.21 -20.92 14.84
N SER A 136 6.48 -19.62 15.00
CA SER A 136 7.74 -19.15 15.58
C SER A 136 7.73 -19.24 17.10
N LYS A 137 8.79 -19.83 17.68
CA LYS A 137 9.02 -19.88 19.13
C LYS A 137 10.31 -19.26 19.58
N LYS A 138 11.33 -19.36 18.73
CA LYS A 138 12.63 -18.76 18.96
C LYS A 138 12.68 -17.43 18.25
N TYR A 139 13.36 -16.46 18.86
CA TYR A 139 13.48 -15.12 18.30
C TYR A 139 14.02 -15.14 16.86
N TRP A 140 15.02 -15.97 16.56
CA TRP A 140 15.56 -16.13 15.21
C TRP A 140 14.56 -16.66 14.18
N GLN A 141 13.63 -17.55 14.58
CA GLN A 141 12.55 -18.01 13.69
C GLN A 141 11.59 -16.86 13.36
N LEU A 142 11.31 -16.01 14.35
CA LEU A 142 10.49 -14.83 14.14
C LEU A 142 11.20 -13.82 13.22
N VAL A 143 12.49 -13.54 13.45
CA VAL A 143 13.30 -12.68 12.56
C VAL A 143 13.29 -13.20 11.12
N PHE A 144 13.52 -14.50 10.92
CA PHE A 144 13.55 -15.10 9.59
C PHE A 144 12.19 -15.06 8.90
N SER A 145 11.11 -15.46 9.58
CA SER A 145 9.76 -15.43 9.02
C SER A 145 9.30 -14.00 8.69
N ARG A 146 9.83 -13.01 9.41
CA ARG A 146 9.54 -11.59 9.20
C ARG A 146 10.31 -10.98 8.05
N ALA A 147 11.60 -11.32 7.94
CA ALA A 147 12.41 -11.02 6.77
C ALA A 147 11.78 -11.64 5.51
N LEU A 148 11.29 -12.88 5.60
CA LEU A 148 10.60 -13.54 4.49
C LEU A 148 9.28 -12.84 4.16
N SER A 149 8.51 -12.43 5.17
CA SER A 149 7.27 -11.68 4.98
C SER A 149 7.52 -10.38 4.22
N GLY A 150 8.54 -9.60 4.58
CA GLY A 150 8.87 -8.35 3.86
C GLY A 150 9.42 -8.62 2.46
N ALA A 151 10.29 -9.62 2.31
CA ALA A 151 10.87 -9.99 1.02
C ALA A 151 9.86 -10.50 -0.01
N LEU A 152 8.80 -11.15 0.46
CA LEU A 152 7.72 -11.69 -0.37
C LEU A 152 6.52 -10.73 -0.51
N ASN A 153 6.58 -9.53 0.08
CA ASN A 153 5.50 -8.55 0.07
C ASN A 153 5.79 -7.35 -0.84
N GLY A 154 5.97 -7.59 -2.14
CA GLY A 154 6.15 -6.52 -3.15
C GLY A 154 4.89 -6.18 -3.96
N ASN A 155 3.72 -6.56 -3.45
CA ASN A 155 2.47 -6.60 -4.23
C ASN A 155 1.84 -5.21 -4.46
N THR A 156 1.96 -4.29 -3.49
CA THR A 156 1.35 -2.96 -3.55
C THR A 156 1.70 -2.19 -4.84
N GLY A 157 2.97 -2.20 -5.26
CA GLY A 157 3.41 -1.51 -6.47
C GLY A 157 2.81 -2.11 -7.74
N VAL A 158 2.88 -3.45 -7.85
CA VAL A 158 2.37 -4.20 -9.01
C VAL A 158 0.85 -4.05 -9.14
N ALA A 159 0.12 -4.14 -8.04
CA ALA A 159 -1.33 -4.00 -8.03
C ALA A 159 -1.77 -2.58 -8.42
N LYS A 160 -1.04 -1.53 -7.98
CA LYS A 160 -1.29 -0.15 -8.43
C LYS A 160 -1.05 0.01 -9.93
N SER A 161 0.01 -0.61 -10.48
CA SER A 161 0.23 -0.62 -11.93
C SER A 161 -0.90 -1.31 -12.69
N MET A 162 -1.40 -2.46 -12.19
CA MET A 162 -2.57 -3.13 -12.79
C MET A 162 -3.82 -2.25 -12.77
N VAL A 163 -4.07 -1.51 -11.67
CA VAL A 163 -5.18 -0.56 -11.60
C VAL A 163 -5.02 0.50 -12.69
N VAL A 164 -3.85 1.11 -12.83
CA VAL A 164 -3.57 2.09 -13.89
C VAL A 164 -3.83 1.49 -15.27
N GLU A 165 -3.30 0.30 -15.56
CA GLU A 165 -3.46 -0.38 -16.85
C GLU A 165 -4.92 -0.79 -17.16
N LEU A 166 -5.76 -1.00 -16.14
CA LEU A 166 -7.18 -1.32 -16.28
C LEU A 166 -8.09 -0.08 -16.38
N THR A 167 -7.56 1.10 -16.06
CA THR A 167 -8.33 2.35 -15.95
C THR A 167 -7.90 3.35 -17.01
N ASP A 168 -8.70 4.39 -17.18
CA ASP A 168 -8.34 5.54 -18.00
C ASP A 168 -8.51 6.83 -17.19
N GLU A 169 -8.12 7.96 -17.78
CA GLU A 169 -8.18 9.28 -17.12
C GLU A 169 -9.57 9.62 -16.57
N THR A 170 -10.64 9.06 -17.14
CA THR A 170 -12.03 9.34 -16.73
C THR A 170 -12.44 8.61 -15.46
N ASN A 171 -11.84 7.46 -15.16
CA ASN A 171 -12.26 6.59 -14.05
C ASN A 171 -11.13 6.21 -13.07
N GLN A 172 -9.87 6.52 -13.40
CA GLN A 172 -8.71 6.21 -12.57
C GLN A 172 -8.84 6.80 -11.17
N ALA A 173 -9.28 8.05 -11.04
CA ALA A 173 -9.49 8.69 -9.74
C ALA A 173 -10.47 7.90 -8.85
N GLN A 174 -11.51 7.31 -9.44
CA GLN A 174 -12.47 6.47 -8.74
C GLN A 174 -11.87 5.12 -8.33
N ALA A 175 -11.01 4.51 -9.16
CA ALA A 175 -10.33 3.28 -8.78
C ALA A 175 -9.35 3.47 -7.61
N PHE A 176 -8.60 4.58 -7.63
CA PHE A 176 -7.64 4.91 -6.57
C PHE A 176 -8.32 5.30 -5.25
N SER A 177 -9.59 5.72 -5.25
CA SER A 177 -10.30 6.05 -4.00
C SER A 177 -10.64 4.81 -3.16
N PHE A 178 -10.65 3.60 -3.76
CA PHE A 178 -10.90 2.35 -3.03
C PHE A 178 -9.65 1.82 -2.31
N ILE A 179 -8.45 2.15 -2.77
CA ILE A 179 -7.19 1.63 -2.19
C ILE A 179 -7.08 1.98 -0.69
N PRO A 180 -7.31 3.23 -0.25
CA PRO A 180 -7.17 3.55 1.15
C PRO A 180 -8.26 2.92 2.03
N ILE A 181 -9.45 2.67 1.48
CA ILE A 181 -10.52 1.93 2.17
C ILE A 181 -10.05 0.50 2.49
N VAL A 182 -9.41 -0.16 1.52
CA VAL A 182 -8.83 -1.50 1.72
C VAL A 182 -7.77 -1.50 2.82
N TRP A 183 -6.87 -0.50 2.83
CA TRP A 183 -5.86 -0.36 3.88
C TRP A 183 -6.48 -0.16 5.26
N SER A 184 -7.51 0.69 5.38
CA SER A 184 -8.22 0.90 6.65
C SER A 184 -8.98 -0.35 7.11
N MET A 185 -9.62 -1.08 6.19
CA MET A 185 -10.27 -2.34 6.52
C MET A 185 -9.25 -3.36 7.03
N GLY A 186 -8.11 -3.50 6.37
CA GLY A 186 -7.08 -4.44 6.79
C GLY A 186 -6.42 -4.06 8.12
N SER A 187 -6.15 -2.78 8.36
CA SER A 187 -5.60 -2.30 9.63
C SER A 187 -6.60 -2.36 10.79
N THR A 188 -7.89 -2.51 10.49
CA THR A 188 -8.94 -2.84 11.47
C THR A 188 -8.97 -4.33 11.75
N LEU A 189 -9.07 -5.15 10.69
CA LEU A 189 -9.24 -6.60 10.79
C LEU A 189 -8.01 -7.30 11.36
N GLY A 190 -6.80 -6.88 10.99
CA GLY A 190 -5.56 -7.51 11.44
C GLY A 190 -5.43 -7.48 12.97
N PRO A 191 -5.37 -6.31 13.64
CA PRO A 191 -5.25 -6.25 15.10
C PRO A 191 -6.45 -6.87 15.81
N PHE A 192 -7.66 -6.76 15.24
CA PHE A 192 -8.83 -7.43 15.79
C PHE A 192 -8.64 -8.96 15.81
N LEU A 193 -8.24 -9.58 14.69
CA LEU A 193 -7.94 -11.00 14.61
C LEU A 193 -6.80 -11.39 15.56
N GLY A 194 -5.71 -10.63 15.53
CA GLY A 194 -4.53 -10.87 16.37
C GLY A 194 -4.83 -10.87 17.86
N GLY A 195 -5.64 -9.91 18.32
CA GLY A 195 -6.00 -9.79 19.72
C GLY A 195 -7.04 -10.82 20.15
N THR A 196 -8.09 -11.01 19.35
CA THR A 196 -9.25 -11.85 19.74
C THR A 196 -8.99 -13.34 19.60
N LEU A 197 -8.16 -13.76 18.64
CA LEU A 197 -7.90 -15.18 18.37
C LEU A 197 -6.62 -15.71 19.05
N SER A 198 -5.84 -14.85 19.70
CA SER A 198 -4.65 -15.30 20.43
C SER A 198 -5.03 -16.04 21.71
N HIS A 199 -4.25 -17.08 22.02
CA HIS A 199 -4.51 -18.06 23.09
C HIS A 199 -5.83 -18.83 22.92
N PRO A 200 -6.04 -19.55 21.81
CA PRO A 200 -7.28 -20.27 21.53
C PRO A 200 -7.64 -21.31 22.60
N ALA A 201 -6.64 -22.00 23.16
CA ALA A 201 -6.83 -22.96 24.24
C ALA A 201 -7.44 -22.33 25.52
N LYS A 202 -7.19 -21.03 25.76
CA LYS A 202 -7.80 -20.27 26.87
C LYS A 202 -9.16 -19.65 26.50
N LEU A 203 -9.45 -19.50 25.21
CA LEU A 203 -10.69 -18.92 24.69
C LEU A 203 -11.82 -19.95 24.65
N LEU A 204 -11.55 -21.09 24.03
CA LEU A 204 -12.50 -22.16 23.80
C LEU A 204 -11.83 -23.51 24.13
N PRO A 205 -11.71 -23.86 25.42
CA PRO A 205 -11.07 -25.10 25.84
C PRO A 205 -11.74 -26.34 25.22
N SER A 206 -13.05 -26.32 25.02
CA SER A 206 -13.79 -27.44 24.40
C SER A 206 -13.34 -27.80 22.97
N VAL A 207 -12.73 -26.87 22.24
CA VAL A 207 -12.30 -27.06 20.85
C VAL A 207 -10.79 -27.09 20.72
N PHE A 208 -10.06 -26.33 21.56
CA PHE A 208 -8.63 -26.09 21.41
C PHE A 208 -7.77 -26.59 22.58
N ASP A 209 -8.30 -27.42 23.48
CA ASP A 209 -7.51 -28.06 24.54
C ASP A 209 -6.64 -29.20 23.99
N THR A 210 -5.64 -28.83 23.20
CA THR A 210 -4.60 -29.75 22.73
C THR A 210 -3.21 -29.17 22.99
N PRO A 211 -2.18 -30.00 23.20
CA PRO A 211 -0.82 -29.54 23.49
C PRO A 211 -0.26 -28.58 22.44
N PHE A 212 -0.72 -28.69 21.19
CA PHE A 212 -0.30 -27.83 20.10
C PHE A 212 -0.71 -26.37 20.33
N TRP A 213 -1.96 -26.10 20.72
CA TRP A 213 -2.48 -24.74 20.89
C TRP A 213 -1.91 -24.03 22.13
N HIS A 214 -1.56 -24.79 23.17
CA HIS A 214 -0.79 -24.26 24.29
C HIS A 214 0.64 -23.92 23.89
N LYS A 215 1.24 -24.76 23.04
CA LYS A 215 2.61 -24.60 22.56
C LYS A 215 2.76 -23.50 21.50
N TYR A 216 1.68 -23.15 20.81
CA TYR A 216 1.61 -22.12 19.77
C TYR A 216 0.39 -21.20 19.95
N PRO A 217 0.38 -20.34 20.98
CA PRO A 217 -0.79 -19.52 21.33
C PRO A 217 -1.16 -18.48 20.27
N TYR A 218 -0.23 -18.11 19.39
CA TYR A 218 -0.44 -17.11 18.33
C TYR A 218 -0.63 -17.71 16.93
N PHE A 219 -0.68 -19.04 16.82
CA PHE A 219 -0.81 -19.68 15.51
C PHE A 219 -2.19 -19.45 14.87
N LEU A 220 -3.27 -19.47 15.65
CA LEU A 220 -4.64 -19.30 15.13
C LEU A 220 -4.86 -17.97 14.37
N PRO A 221 -4.51 -16.78 14.92
CA PRO A 221 -4.67 -15.53 14.17
C PRO A 221 -3.84 -15.51 12.88
N CYS A 222 -2.60 -16.02 12.93
CA CYS A 222 -1.74 -16.15 11.75
C CYS A 222 -2.30 -17.12 10.72
N LEU A 223 -2.90 -18.23 11.15
CA LEU A 223 -3.52 -19.23 10.29
C LEU A 223 -4.74 -18.64 9.57
N VAL A 224 -5.59 -17.88 10.27
CA VAL A 224 -6.74 -17.20 9.64
C VAL A 224 -6.27 -16.20 8.57
N ALA A 225 -5.23 -15.42 8.86
CA ALA A 225 -4.63 -14.52 7.86
C ALA A 225 -4.02 -15.30 6.68
N ALA A 226 -3.35 -16.43 6.94
CA ALA A 226 -2.80 -17.31 5.91
C ALA A 226 -3.89 -17.91 5.01
N ILE A 227 -5.00 -18.38 5.59
CA ILE A 227 -6.14 -18.94 4.86
C ILE A 227 -6.78 -17.86 3.99
N TYR A 228 -6.94 -16.64 4.51
CA TYR A 228 -7.43 -15.52 3.70
C TYR A 228 -6.51 -15.26 2.50
N ALA A 229 -5.19 -15.14 2.74
CA ALA A 229 -4.18 -14.94 1.69
C ALA A 229 -4.18 -16.08 0.65
N ALA A 230 -4.26 -17.34 1.09
CA ALA A 230 -4.35 -18.50 0.22
C ALA A 230 -5.68 -18.51 -0.58
N GLY A 231 -6.78 -18.13 0.04
CA GLY A 231 -8.09 -18.01 -0.60
C GLY A 231 -8.08 -16.96 -1.72
N VAL A 232 -7.53 -15.77 -1.47
CA VAL A 232 -7.41 -14.73 -2.51
C VAL A 232 -6.35 -15.08 -3.56
N PHE A 233 -5.32 -15.86 -3.21
CA PHE A 233 -4.40 -16.44 -4.18
C PHE A 233 -5.12 -17.39 -5.14
N VAL A 234 -5.90 -18.35 -4.63
CA VAL A 234 -6.69 -19.27 -5.47
C VAL A 234 -7.70 -18.50 -6.32
N PHE A 235 -8.41 -17.54 -5.71
CA PHE A 235 -9.39 -16.73 -6.43
C PHE A 235 -8.73 -15.87 -7.53
N GLY A 236 -7.60 -15.23 -7.24
CA GLY A 236 -6.82 -14.48 -8.22
C GLY A 236 -6.25 -15.37 -9.31
N ALA A 237 -5.78 -16.58 -8.99
CA ALA A 237 -5.29 -17.55 -9.96
C ALA A 237 -6.39 -17.95 -10.95
N LEU A 238 -7.65 -18.05 -10.52
CA LEU A 238 -8.77 -18.41 -11.38
C LEU A 238 -9.34 -17.24 -12.19
N PHE A 239 -9.41 -16.03 -11.61
CA PHE A 239 -10.22 -14.93 -12.17
C PHE A 239 -9.44 -13.67 -12.56
N LEU A 240 -8.22 -13.46 -12.02
CA LEU A 240 -7.41 -12.30 -12.38
C LEU A 240 -6.85 -12.48 -13.78
N LYS A 241 -7.01 -11.46 -14.63
CA LYS A 241 -6.45 -11.45 -15.98
C LYS A 241 -5.12 -10.71 -15.99
N GLU A 242 -4.22 -11.12 -16.88
CA GLU A 242 -3.00 -10.37 -17.13
C GLU A 242 -3.34 -9.04 -17.82
N THR A 243 -2.71 -7.96 -17.37
CA THR A 243 -2.90 -6.61 -17.90
C THR A 243 -1.72 -6.15 -18.73
N HIS A 244 -0.52 -6.69 -18.44
CA HIS A 244 0.68 -6.36 -19.19
C HIS A 244 0.79 -7.21 -20.46
N THR A 245 0.67 -6.58 -21.62
CA THR A 245 0.98 -7.20 -22.90
C THR A 245 2.49 -7.37 -23.02
N VAL A 246 2.98 -8.58 -22.75
CA VAL A 246 4.37 -8.94 -23.12
C VAL A 246 4.42 -8.96 -24.64
N ASP A 247 5.28 -8.13 -25.26
CA ASP A 247 5.58 -8.17 -26.70
C ASP A 247 6.25 -9.53 -27.00
N THR A 248 5.46 -10.59 -27.09
CA THR A 248 5.91 -11.85 -27.67
C THR A 248 6.02 -11.61 -29.16
N GLY A 249 7.25 -11.39 -29.64
CA GLY A 249 7.58 -11.22 -31.07
C GLY A 249 7.33 -12.48 -31.92
N HIS A 250 6.17 -13.11 -31.77
CA HIS A 250 5.68 -14.24 -32.56
C HIS A 250 4.22 -13.98 -32.90
N GLY A 251 4.02 -13.20 -33.96
CA GLY A 251 2.75 -12.90 -34.60
C GLY A 251 3.01 -12.62 -36.08
N VAL A 252 3.01 -13.72 -36.82
CA VAL A 252 2.98 -13.91 -38.28
C VAL A 252 2.65 -12.68 -39.13
N ASN A 253 3.44 -12.51 -40.20
CA ASN A 253 3.14 -11.77 -41.42
C ASN A 253 1.65 -11.86 -41.82
N GLU A 254 0.84 -10.85 -41.51
CA GLU A 254 -0.40 -10.55 -42.25
C GLU A 254 -0.98 -9.21 -41.75
N ALA A 255 -0.38 -8.12 -42.24
CA ALA A 255 -0.97 -6.80 -42.48
C ALA A 255 0.20 -5.81 -42.65
N ALA A 256 0.89 -5.95 -43.77
CA ALA A 256 1.50 -4.77 -44.37
C ALA A 256 0.36 -3.80 -44.74
N GLU A 257 0.63 -2.51 -44.53
CA GLU A 257 -0.16 -1.33 -44.86
C GLU A 257 -1.06 -0.75 -43.74
N SER A 258 -0.76 0.51 -43.41
CA SER A 258 -1.45 1.44 -42.49
C SER A 258 -1.12 1.38 -40.98
N ASN A 259 0.09 1.83 -40.61
CA ASN A 259 0.25 2.97 -39.69
C ASN A 259 1.72 3.17 -39.30
N GLU A 260 2.36 4.13 -39.95
CA GLU A 260 3.74 4.55 -39.74
C GLU A 260 3.93 5.43 -38.48
N HIS A 261 3.15 5.18 -37.42
CA HIS A 261 3.17 5.95 -36.15
C HIS A 261 3.15 5.04 -34.91
N ARG A 262 3.75 3.84 -34.97
CA ARG A 262 3.97 3.05 -33.75
C ARG A 262 5.29 3.47 -33.11
N ALA A 263 5.20 4.40 -32.16
CA ALA A 263 6.30 4.78 -31.30
C ALA A 263 6.99 3.52 -30.75
N LYS A 264 8.30 3.40 -31.00
CA LYS A 264 9.15 2.33 -30.45
C LYS A 264 8.92 2.23 -28.93
N PRO A 265 8.99 1.02 -28.33
CA PRO A 265 8.82 0.87 -26.89
C PRO A 265 9.84 1.77 -26.18
N LYS A 266 9.34 2.75 -25.42
CA LYS A 266 10.19 3.66 -24.63
C LYS A 266 11.07 2.80 -23.73
N GLY A 267 12.37 2.76 -24.04
CA GLY A 267 13.36 2.10 -23.20
C GLY A 267 13.20 2.54 -21.75
N SER A 268 13.39 1.61 -20.81
CA SER A 268 13.14 1.83 -19.38
C SER A 268 13.83 3.12 -18.92
N VAL A 269 13.04 4.13 -18.59
CA VAL A 269 13.54 5.42 -18.14
C VAL A 269 14.35 5.19 -16.84
N PRO A 270 15.64 5.58 -16.77
CA PRO A 270 16.45 5.29 -15.61
C PRO A 270 15.91 6.02 -14.39
N VAL A 271 15.85 5.34 -13.24
CA VAL A 271 15.31 5.88 -11.96
C VAL A 271 15.90 7.24 -11.60
N ARG A 272 17.17 7.48 -11.95
CA ARG A 272 17.85 8.76 -11.73
C ARG A 272 17.18 9.96 -12.42
N SER A 273 16.55 9.74 -13.58
CA SER A 273 15.87 10.80 -14.33
C SER A 273 14.53 11.22 -13.70
N VAL A 274 13.88 10.32 -12.95
CA VAL A 274 12.66 10.62 -12.19
C VAL A 274 12.97 11.38 -10.89
N LEU A 275 14.22 11.28 -10.41
CA LEU A 275 14.68 11.84 -9.14
C LEU A 275 15.03 13.34 -9.23
N THR A 276 14.10 14.14 -9.75
CA THR A 276 14.21 15.60 -9.84
C THR A 276 14.35 16.25 -8.45
N ARG A 277 14.81 17.51 -8.37
CA ARG A 277 14.92 18.24 -7.09
C ARG A 277 13.59 18.29 -6.34
N ARG A 278 12.47 18.52 -7.05
CA ARG A 278 11.13 18.54 -6.47
C ARG A 278 10.72 17.15 -5.96
N ALA A 279 10.99 16.09 -6.73
CA ALA A 279 10.73 14.72 -6.32
C ALA A 279 11.54 14.33 -5.08
N ARG A 280 12.83 14.68 -5.00
CA ARG A 280 13.66 14.41 -3.81
C ARG A 280 13.11 15.07 -2.55
N ILE A 281 12.69 16.33 -2.64
CA ILE A 281 12.08 17.04 -1.51
C ILE A 281 10.77 16.34 -1.09
N ALA A 282 9.91 15.99 -2.05
CA ALA A 282 8.66 15.29 -1.76
C ALA A 282 8.89 13.91 -1.11
N ILE A 283 9.84 13.13 -1.64
CA ILE A 283 10.25 11.83 -1.10
C ILE A 283 10.80 11.99 0.32
N ALA A 284 11.66 12.97 0.58
CA ALA A 284 12.22 13.21 1.91
C ALA A 284 11.15 13.59 2.93
N ASN A 285 10.19 14.46 2.56
CA ASN A 285 9.05 14.79 3.43
C ASN A 285 8.20 13.54 3.71
N TYR A 286 7.80 12.80 2.67
CA TYR A 286 7.02 11.58 2.84
C TYR A 286 7.74 10.53 3.69
N ALA A 287 9.06 10.36 3.51
CA ALA A 287 9.86 9.45 4.33
C ALA A 287 9.86 9.85 5.81
N ALA A 288 9.96 11.14 6.12
CA ALA A 288 9.85 11.62 7.50
C ALA A 288 8.44 11.38 8.08
N LEU A 289 7.38 11.63 7.30
CA LEU A 289 6.01 11.38 7.72
C LEU A 289 5.76 9.89 7.97
N ALA A 290 6.16 9.03 7.03
CA ALA A 290 6.03 7.59 7.13
C ALA A 290 6.86 7.03 8.28
N PHE A 291 8.07 7.57 8.53
CA PHE A 291 8.87 7.17 9.67
C PHE A 291 8.16 7.47 10.99
N THR A 292 7.58 8.67 11.15
CA THR A 292 6.83 9.01 12.36
C THR A 292 5.58 8.14 12.53
N ASP A 293 4.83 7.90 11.46
CA ASP A 293 3.63 7.06 11.47
C ASP A 293 3.96 5.61 11.86
N ILE A 294 4.96 5.01 11.21
CA ILE A 294 5.39 3.63 11.51
C ILE A 294 6.01 3.53 12.91
N ALA A 295 6.78 4.53 13.35
CA ALA A 295 7.32 4.56 14.71
C ALA A 295 6.19 4.60 15.75
N TYR A 296 5.17 5.43 15.54
CA TYR A 296 4.00 5.47 16.42
C TYR A 296 3.25 4.13 16.42
N LEU A 297 3.00 3.56 15.23
CA LEU A 297 2.30 2.29 15.08
C LEU A 297 3.05 1.10 15.71
N ALA A 298 4.38 1.11 15.69
CA ALA A 298 5.21 0.07 16.30
C ALA A 298 5.33 0.22 17.83
N LEU A 299 5.40 1.46 18.34
CA LEU A 299 5.59 1.73 19.76
C LEU A 299 4.29 1.60 20.57
N LEU A 300 3.16 2.06 20.02
CA LEU A 300 1.89 2.11 20.74
C LEU A 300 1.45 0.73 21.29
N PRO A 301 1.46 -0.38 20.52
CA PRO A 301 1.07 -1.69 21.02
C PRO A 301 2.04 -2.24 22.07
N VAL A 302 3.34 -1.93 21.94
CA VAL A 302 4.36 -2.31 22.92
C VAL A 302 4.11 -1.58 24.23
N MET A 303 3.87 -0.27 24.20
CA MET A 303 3.53 0.53 25.38
C MET A 303 2.26 0.01 26.07
N PHE A 304 1.26 -0.42 25.30
CA PHE A 304 0.07 -1.05 25.89
C PHE A 304 0.38 -2.39 26.54
N ALA A 305 1.28 -3.19 25.99
CA ALA A 305 1.54 -4.56 26.45
C ALA A 305 2.53 -4.67 27.64
N VAL A 306 3.58 -3.83 27.67
CA VAL A 306 4.60 -3.84 28.73
C VAL A 306 3.95 -3.52 30.08
N SER A 307 4.42 -4.13 31.17
CA SER A 307 3.80 -3.94 32.49
C SER A 307 3.96 -2.50 32.99
N VAL A 308 3.13 -2.11 33.95
CA VAL A 308 3.22 -0.78 34.60
C VAL A 308 4.59 -0.56 35.25
N LYS A 309 5.23 -1.61 35.77
CA LYS A 309 6.58 -1.53 36.34
C LYS A 309 7.64 -1.25 35.27
N GLY A 310 7.43 -1.75 34.06
CA GLY A 310 8.27 -1.50 32.89
C GLY A 310 7.94 -0.21 32.13
N GLY A 311 7.03 0.62 32.63
CA GLY A 311 6.62 1.88 32.00
C GLY A 311 5.50 1.77 30.96
N GLY A 312 4.83 0.61 30.85
CA GLY A 312 3.68 0.40 29.97
C GLY A 312 2.33 0.38 30.72
N LEU A 313 1.28 -0.14 30.07
CA LEU A 313 -0.08 -0.23 30.64
C LEU A 313 -0.50 -1.66 31.06
N GLY A 314 0.26 -2.69 30.69
CA GLY A 314 0.02 -4.09 31.08
C GLY A 314 -1.24 -4.72 30.47
N PHE A 315 -1.73 -4.20 29.34
CA PHE A 315 -2.93 -4.69 28.68
C PHE A 315 -2.75 -6.09 28.09
N ASN A 316 -3.88 -6.79 27.96
CA ASN A 316 -3.97 -8.09 27.32
C ASN A 316 -4.08 -7.93 25.79
N PRO A 317 -3.56 -8.85 24.95
CA PRO A 317 -3.67 -8.78 23.50
C PRO A 317 -5.09 -8.55 22.99
N ARG A 318 -6.11 -9.11 23.66
CA ARG A 318 -7.52 -8.82 23.32
C ARG A 318 -7.85 -7.34 23.41
N SER A 319 -7.51 -6.68 24.52
CA SER A 319 -7.76 -5.25 24.72
C SER A 319 -6.98 -4.40 23.73
N ILE A 320 -5.71 -4.74 23.49
CA ILE A 320 -4.87 -4.06 22.51
C ILE A 320 -5.47 -4.19 21.10
N GLY A 321 -5.88 -5.40 20.71
CA GLY A 321 -6.50 -5.66 19.41
C GLY A 321 -7.83 -4.92 19.22
N LEU A 322 -8.65 -4.79 20.28
CA LEU A 322 -9.88 -4.00 20.24
C LEU A 322 -9.60 -2.50 20.10
N ILE A 323 -8.61 -1.96 20.84
CA ILE A 323 -8.23 -0.54 20.76
C ILE A 323 -7.69 -0.22 19.36
N LEU A 324 -6.76 -1.03 18.84
CA LEU A 324 -6.19 -0.84 17.50
C LEU A 324 -7.24 -1.07 16.40
N GLY A 325 -8.16 -2.02 16.58
CA GLY A 325 -9.29 -2.20 15.68
C GLY A 325 -10.20 -0.97 15.64
N LEU A 326 -10.56 -0.41 16.80
CA LEU A 326 -11.36 0.82 16.90
C LEU A 326 -10.62 2.03 16.29
N GLN A 327 -9.30 2.11 16.48
CA GLN A 327 -8.46 3.10 15.81
C GLN A 327 -8.56 2.94 14.28
N GLY A 328 -8.46 1.72 13.75
CA GLY A 328 -8.61 1.46 12.31
C GLY A 328 -9.96 1.91 11.75
N ILE A 329 -11.06 1.66 12.47
CA ILE A 329 -12.41 2.11 12.11
C ILE A 329 -12.48 3.64 12.09
N THR A 330 -11.94 4.28 13.13
CA THR A 330 -11.94 5.74 13.28
C THR A 330 -11.14 6.39 12.15
N THR A 331 -9.93 5.87 11.87
CA THR A 331 -9.09 6.32 10.76
C THR A 331 -9.80 6.15 9.42
N GLY A 332 -10.46 5.02 9.20
CA GLY A 332 -11.26 4.76 7.99
C GLY A 332 -12.39 5.75 7.81
N PHE A 333 -13.14 6.00 8.88
CA PHE A 333 -14.23 6.98 8.87
C PHE A 333 -13.72 8.39 8.55
N VAL A 334 -12.65 8.83 9.22
CA VAL A 334 -12.02 10.13 8.94
C VAL A 334 -11.54 10.21 7.50
N GLN A 335 -10.91 9.14 6.98
CA GLN A 335 -10.39 9.10 5.63
C GLN A 335 -11.48 9.12 4.56
N VAL A 336 -12.60 8.41 4.77
CA VAL A 336 -13.70 8.35 3.79
C VAL A 336 -14.57 9.60 3.87
N CYS A 337 -14.94 10.05 5.08
CA CYS A 337 -15.93 11.09 5.26
C CYS A 337 -15.32 12.50 5.33
N LEU A 338 -14.15 12.67 5.94
CA LEU A 338 -13.59 13.99 6.23
C LEU A 338 -12.50 14.40 5.23
N PHE A 339 -11.74 13.46 4.65
CA PHE A 339 -10.63 13.78 3.76
C PHE A 339 -11.06 14.62 2.54
N ALA A 340 -12.08 14.20 1.80
CA ALA A 340 -12.52 14.92 0.60
C ALA A 340 -13.05 16.34 0.90
N PRO A 341 -13.91 16.54 1.92
CA PRO A 341 -14.30 17.89 2.35
C PRO A 341 -13.13 18.77 2.79
N LEU A 342 -12.20 18.23 3.61
CA LEU A 342 -11.02 18.97 4.04
C LEU A 342 -10.14 19.34 2.84
N HIS A 343 -9.89 18.40 1.94
CA HIS A 343 -9.08 18.59 0.73
C HIS A 343 -9.64 19.69 -0.16
N ARG A 344 -10.95 19.67 -0.42
CA ARG A 344 -11.62 20.71 -1.20
C ARG A 344 -11.55 22.09 -0.54
N ARG A 345 -11.60 22.16 0.80
CA ARG A 345 -11.62 23.43 1.55
C ARG A 345 -10.24 24.05 1.73
N PHE A 346 -9.21 23.24 2.02
CA PHE A 346 -7.89 23.74 2.43
C PHE A 346 -6.78 23.46 1.41
N GLY A 347 -7.00 22.54 0.46
CA GLY A 347 -6.01 22.09 -0.51
C GLY A 347 -4.89 21.24 0.11
N SER A 348 -4.12 20.55 -0.73
CA SER A 348 -3.11 19.57 -0.30
C SER A 348 -2.03 20.16 0.63
N LYS A 349 -1.54 21.37 0.34
CA LYS A 349 -0.41 21.97 1.08
C LYS A 349 -0.78 22.31 2.52
N LYS A 350 -1.93 22.95 2.74
CA LYS A 350 -2.36 23.34 4.10
C LYS A 350 -2.65 22.11 4.94
N ILE A 351 -3.33 21.10 4.37
CA ILE A 351 -3.59 19.84 5.07
C ILE A 351 -2.30 19.15 5.51
N LEU A 352 -1.31 19.08 4.62
CA LEU A 352 -0.02 18.49 4.94
C LEU A 352 0.68 19.27 6.08
N VAL A 353 0.73 20.61 6.00
CA VAL A 353 1.35 21.44 7.04
C VAL A 353 0.62 21.34 8.38
N THR A 354 -0.71 21.41 8.39
CA THR A 354 -1.51 21.26 9.60
C THR A 354 -1.37 19.86 10.20
N GLY A 355 -1.28 18.82 9.36
CA GLY A 355 -1.01 17.46 9.80
C GLY A 355 0.34 17.32 10.49
N TYR A 356 1.41 17.90 9.92
CA TYR A 356 2.71 17.96 10.60
C TYR A 356 2.63 18.71 11.93
N PHE A 357 1.97 19.86 11.96
CA PHE A 357 1.86 20.63 13.20
C PHE A 357 1.12 19.85 14.29
N ALA A 358 0.02 19.15 13.95
CA ALA A 358 -0.74 18.34 14.89
C ALA A 358 -0.01 17.10 15.42
N ILE A 359 1.02 16.60 14.71
CA ILE A 359 1.81 15.45 15.15
C ILE A 359 2.96 15.89 16.08
N PHE A 360 3.50 17.09 15.88
CA PHE A 360 4.71 17.56 16.57
C PHE A 360 4.46 18.66 17.62
N CYS A 361 3.21 19.13 17.78
CA CYS A 361 2.75 20.02 18.85
C CYS A 361 1.75 19.28 19.73
#